data_AF-A0A2G6KKL9-F1
#
_entry.id   AF-A0A2G6KKL9-F1
#
_cell.length_a   1.000
_cell.length_b   1.000
_cell.length_c   1.000
_cell.angle_alpha   90.00
_cell.angle_beta   90.00
_cell.angle_gamma   90.00
#
_symmetry.space_group_name_H-M   'P 1'
#
loop_
_entity.id
_entity.type
_entity.pdbx_description
1 polymer ?
#
loop_
_entity_poly.entity_id
_entity_poly.type
_entity_poly.pdbx_seq_one_letter_code
_entity_poly.pdbx_strand_id
1 'polypeptide(L)'
;MTHTPDMFTKIILSVIALCLVFIALHLIFETEQTQAAQKARFSPKNFQIAYTNGGFLVFDATTGDIWMYNYSGKDPDFIGRLKELGKTLQKK
;
A
#
# COMPACT_ATOMS: atom_id res chain seq x y z
N MET A 1 45.01 -31.53 14.00
CA MET A 1 44.64 -31.70 12.57
C MET A 1 43.92 -30.44 12.13
N THR A 2 44.59 -29.59 11.37
CA THR A 2 44.04 -28.35 10.82
C THR A 2 43.07 -28.68 9.69
N HIS A 3 41.77 -28.52 9.92
CA HIS A 3 40.75 -28.55 8.87
C HIS A 3 40.95 -27.32 7.98
N THR A 4 41.77 -27.43 6.95
CA THR A 4 41.77 -26.46 5.87
C THR A 4 40.38 -26.52 5.23
N PRO A 5 39.64 -25.40 5.12
CA PRO A 5 38.32 -25.43 4.49
C PRO A 5 38.49 -25.92 3.07
N ASP A 6 37.79 -27.01 2.75
CA ASP A 6 37.79 -27.63 1.43
C ASP A 6 37.52 -26.55 0.38
N MET A 7 38.31 -26.54 -0.70
CA MET A 7 38.19 -25.54 -1.77
C MET A 7 36.76 -25.49 -2.31
N PHE A 8 36.07 -26.63 -2.32
CA PHE A 8 34.66 -26.76 -2.69
C PHE A 8 33.73 -25.98 -1.74
N THR A 9 33.98 -26.04 -0.43
CA THR A 9 33.21 -25.29 0.57
C THR A 9 33.37 -23.79 0.39
N LYS A 10 34.58 -23.31 0.07
CA LYS A 10 34.83 -21.89 -0.18
C LYS A 10 34.11 -21.38 -1.44
N ILE A 11 34.06 -22.20 -2.49
CA ILE A 11 33.34 -21.86 -3.72
C ILE A 11 31.84 -21.76 -3.45
N ILE A 12 31.25 -22.74 -2.76
CA ILE A 12 29.82 -22.72 -2.42
C ILE A 12 29.48 -21.48 -1.58
N LEU A 13 30.30 -21.17 -0.57
CA LEU A 13 30.06 -20.00 0.28
C LEU A 13 30.12 -18.69 -0.53
N SER A 14 31.04 -18.61 -1.48
CA SER A 14 31.18 -17.44 -2.37
C SER A 14 29.97 -17.27 -3.28
N VAL A 15 29.43 -18.36 -3.82
CA VAL A 15 28.21 -18.33 -4.66
C VAL A 15 26.99 -17.90 -3.84
N ILE A 16 26.82 -18.45 -2.63
CA ILE A 16 25.72 -18.08 -1.73
C ILE A 16 25.82 -16.59 -1.36
N ALA A 17 27.03 -16.12 -1.01
CA ALA A 17 27.26 -14.72 -0.70
C ALA A 17 26.93 -13.80 -1.88
N LEU A 18 27.31 -14.20 -3.11
CA LEU A 18 26.99 -13.44 -4.32
C LEU A 18 25.47 -13.38 -4.57
N CYS A 19 24.75 -14.49 -4.40
CA CYS A 19 23.29 -14.53 -4.51
C CYS A 19 22.61 -13.63 -3.46
N LEU A 20 23.09 -13.66 -2.22
CA LEU A 20 22.55 -12.81 -1.15
C LEU A 20 22.77 -11.32 -1.42
N VAL A 21 23.96 -10.96 -1.93
CA VAL A 21 24.26 -9.57 -2.33
C VAL A 21 23.35 -9.13 -3.48
N PHE A 22 23.12 -10.00 -4.47
CA PHE A 22 22.21 -9.71 -5.58
C PHE A 22 20.76 -9.49 -5.11
N ILE A 23 20.26 -10.37 -4.23
CA ILE A 23 18.92 -10.24 -3.64
C ILE A 23 18.82 -8.96 -2.79
N ALA A 24 19.84 -8.66 -2.00
CA ALA A 24 19.86 -7.45 -1.17
C ALA A 24 19.86 -6.18 -2.03
N LEU A 25 20.65 -6.14 -3.11
CA LEU A 25 20.63 -5.04 -4.08
C LEU A 25 19.24 -4.91 -4.73
N HIS A 26 18.65 -6.02 -5.17
CA HIS A 26 17.30 -6.02 -5.75
C HIS A 26 16.27 -5.46 -4.77
N LEU A 27 16.30 -5.90 -3.50
CA LEU A 27 15.40 -5.42 -2.46
C LEU A 27 15.56 -3.92 -2.20
N ILE A 28 16.80 -3.40 -2.20
CA ILE A 28 17.11 -1.98 -2.02
C ILE A 28 16.57 -1.15 -3.20
N PHE A 29 16.71 -1.64 -4.43
CA PHE A 29 16.20 -0.94 -5.62
C PHE A 29 14.67 -1.06 -5.77
N GLU A 30 14.07 -2.16 -5.31
CA GLU A 30 12.61 -2.34 -5.27
C GLU A 30 11.92 -1.62 -4.10
N THR A 31 12.68 -1.12 -3.12
CA THR A 31 12.11 -0.38 -1.99
C THR A 31 11.39 0.89 -2.46
N GLU A 32 11.76 1.45 -3.61
CA GLU A 32 11.03 2.58 -4.21
C GLU A 32 9.63 2.18 -4.70
N GLN A 33 9.43 0.95 -5.17
CA GLN A 33 8.11 0.45 -5.60
C GLN A 33 7.25 -0.02 -4.41
N THR A 34 7.86 -0.56 -3.35
CA THR A 34 7.12 -0.98 -2.15
C THR A 34 6.78 0.17 -1.21
N GLN A 35 7.59 1.24 -1.14
CA GLN A 35 7.20 2.48 -0.46
C GLN A 35 6.08 3.22 -1.21
N ALA A 36 6.05 3.12 -2.55
CA ALA A 36 4.90 3.59 -3.32
C ALA A 36 3.62 2.79 -2.99
N ALA A 37 3.71 1.47 -2.74
CA ALA A 37 2.58 0.65 -2.30
C ALA A 37 2.06 1.03 -0.89
N GLN A 38 2.94 1.47 0.01
CA GLN A 38 2.55 1.95 1.34
C GLN A 38 1.91 3.35 1.31
N LYS A 39 2.31 4.20 0.34
CA LYS A 39 1.59 5.44 -0.02
C LYS A 39 0.34 5.20 -0.88
N ALA A 40 0.21 4.02 -1.50
CA ALA A 40 -0.94 3.61 -2.31
C ALA A 40 -2.15 3.15 -1.49
N ARG A 41 -2.29 3.58 -0.23
CA ARG A 41 -3.58 3.49 0.48
C ARG A 41 -4.68 4.21 -0.32
N PHE A 42 -4.30 5.22 -1.11
CA PHE A 42 -5.15 5.87 -2.10
C PHE A 42 -4.91 5.28 -3.50
N SER A 43 -5.31 4.02 -3.71
CA SER A 43 -5.40 3.49 -5.06
C SER A 43 -6.64 4.08 -5.75
N PRO A 44 -6.53 4.73 -6.93
CA PRO A 44 -7.66 5.28 -7.67
C PRO A 44 -8.76 4.27 -8.00
N LYS A 45 -8.44 2.98 -7.95
CA LYS A 45 -9.41 1.90 -8.15
C LYS A 45 -10.31 1.66 -6.94
N ASN A 46 -9.89 2.10 -5.76
CA ASN A 46 -10.55 1.82 -4.50
C ASN A 46 -11.37 3.01 -4.01
N PHE A 47 -11.28 4.17 -4.66
CA PHE A 47 -12.12 5.31 -4.34
C PHE A 47 -12.85 5.85 -5.56
N GLN A 48 -14.09 6.30 -5.35
CA GLN A 48 -14.86 7.04 -6.34
C GLN A 48 -15.13 8.44 -5.81
N ILE A 49 -15.08 9.44 -6.69
CA ILE A 49 -15.29 10.84 -6.34
C ILE A 49 -16.54 11.34 -7.06
N ALA A 50 -17.44 12.00 -6.32
CA ALA A 50 -18.59 12.70 -6.88
C ALA A 50 -18.55 14.18 -6.46
N TYR A 51 -18.61 15.09 -7.42
CA TYR A 51 -18.56 16.53 -7.16
C TYR A 51 -19.93 17.07 -6.78
N THR A 52 -19.97 17.97 -5.80
CA THR A 52 -21.20 18.62 -5.33
C THR A 52 -21.01 20.13 -5.27
N ASN A 53 -22.09 20.87 -5.06
CA ASN A 53 -22.00 22.32 -4.92
C ASN A 53 -21.40 22.66 -3.54
N GLY A 54 -20.13 23.06 -3.52
CA GLY A 54 -19.39 23.38 -2.29
C GLY A 54 -18.37 22.34 -1.83
N GLY A 55 -18.22 21.21 -2.55
CA GLY A 55 -17.26 20.17 -2.19
C GLY A 55 -17.25 18.96 -3.12
N PHE A 56 -16.80 17.84 -2.58
CA PHE A 56 -16.84 16.53 -3.23
C PHE A 56 -17.03 15.41 -2.20
N LEU A 57 -17.67 14.33 -2.62
CA LEU A 57 -17.83 13.09 -1.87
C LEU A 57 -16.75 12.10 -2.29
N VAL A 58 -16.17 11.41 -1.33
CA VAL A 58 -15.25 10.29 -1.54
C VAL A 58 -15.90 9.03 -1.01
N PHE A 59 -16.06 8.04 -1.89
CA PHE A 59 -16.52 6.70 -1.55
C PHE A 59 -15.35 5.73 -1.59
N ASP A 60 -15.02 5.09 -0.46
CA ASP A 60 -14.06 3.98 -0.39
C ASP A 60 -14.78 2.67 -0.69
N ALA A 61 -14.51 2.09 -1.86
CA ALA A 61 -15.10 0.82 -2.31
C ALA A 61 -14.64 -0.38 -1.49
N THR A 62 -13.53 -0.26 -0.74
CA THR A 62 -12.99 -1.33 0.11
C THR A 62 -13.79 -1.46 1.40
N THR A 63 -14.14 -0.33 2.02
CA THR A 63 -14.82 -0.29 3.33
C THR A 63 -16.30 0.06 3.23
N GLY A 64 -16.73 0.62 2.10
CA GLY A 64 -18.05 1.21 1.90
C GLY A 64 -18.20 2.60 2.54
N ASP A 65 -17.12 3.20 3.05
CA ASP A 65 -17.18 4.49 3.75
C ASP A 65 -17.38 5.66 2.78
N ILE A 66 -18.24 6.60 3.17
CA ILE A 66 -18.53 7.82 2.42
C ILE A 66 -18.16 9.03 3.27
N TRP A 67 -17.34 9.91 2.69
CA TRP A 67 -16.87 11.15 3.31
C TRP A 67 -17.21 12.34 2.42
N MET A 68 -17.52 13.49 3.01
CA MET A 68 -17.74 14.75 2.31
C MET A 68 -16.62 15.74 2.63
N TYR A 69 -15.93 16.20 1.60
CA TYR A 69 -14.89 17.21 1.69
C TYR A 69 -15.44 18.54 1.20
N ASN A 70 -15.40 19.56 2.05
CA ASN A 70 -15.85 20.90 1.72
C ASN A 70 -14.67 21.75 1.18
N TYR A 71 -14.90 22.59 0.17
CA TYR A 71 -13.86 23.50 -0.35
C TYR A 71 -13.48 24.63 0.62
N SER A 72 -14.23 24.78 1.71
CA SER A 72 -13.96 25.78 2.75
C SER A 72 -12.76 25.44 3.66
N GLY A 73 -12.06 24.33 3.42
CA GLY A 73 -10.91 23.91 4.22
C GLY A 73 -11.26 23.36 5.59
N LYS A 74 -12.54 23.03 5.82
CA LYS A 74 -12.99 22.31 7.01
C LYS A 74 -12.63 20.83 6.93
N ASP A 75 -12.56 20.19 8.08
CA ASP A 75 -12.38 18.73 8.15
C ASP A 75 -13.49 17.99 7.40
N PRO A 76 -13.21 16.80 6.86
CA PRO A 76 -14.19 16.03 6.10
C PRO A 76 -15.28 15.47 7.01
N ASP A 77 -16.53 15.59 6.58
CA ASP A 77 -17.68 15.04 7.30
C ASP A 77 -17.88 13.57 6.94
N PHE A 78 -17.91 12.69 7.95
CA PHE A 78 -18.30 11.29 7.73
C PHE A 78 -19.80 11.20 7.47
N ILE A 79 -20.18 10.77 6.26
CA ILE A 79 -21.58 10.66 5.87
C ILE A 79 -22.19 9.34 6.35
N GLY A 80 -21.42 8.26 6.28
CA GLY A 80 -21.84 6.92 6.68
C GLY A 80 -21.13 5.82 5.91
N ARG A 81 -21.49 4.57 6.24
CA ARG A 81 -21.01 3.37 5.55
C ARG A 81 -22.13 2.69 4.78
N LEU A 82 -21.90 2.43 3.50
CA LEU A 82 -22.75 1.63 2.63
C LEU A 82 -22.31 0.17 2.69
N LYS A 83 -23.09 -0.68 3.36
CA LYS A 83 -22.85 -2.14 3.40
C LYS A 83 -23.49 -2.87 2.23
N GLU A 84 -24.68 -2.43 1.81
CA GLU A 84 -25.47 -3.05 0.75
C GLU A 84 -26.12 -1.97 -0.11
N LEU A 85 -26.10 -2.16 -1.43
CA LEU A 85 -26.76 -1.26 -2.37
C LEU A 85 -28.27 -1.23 -2.10
N GLY A 86 -28.86 -0.04 -2.13
CA GLY A 86 -30.29 0.16 -1.90
C GLY A 86 -30.73 0.10 -0.43
N LYS A 87 -29.80 -0.13 0.52
CA LYS A 87 -30.07 -0.02 1.96
C LYS A 87 -29.69 1.36 2.49
N THR A 88 -30.21 1.69 3.67
CA THR A 88 -29.86 2.93 4.37
C THR A 88 -28.39 2.93 4.78
N LEU A 89 -27.79 4.12 4.78
CA LEU A 89 -26.42 4.30 5.24
C LEU A 89 -26.32 4.07 6.74
N GLN A 90 -25.28 3.34 7.16
CA GLN A 90 -24.96 3.19 8.57
C GLN A 90 -24.14 4.40 9.02
N LYS A 91 -24.79 5.30 9.75
CA LYS A 91 -24.10 6.32 10.53
C LYS A 91 -23.59 5.62 11.80
N LYS A 92 -22.31 5.79 12.10
CA LYS A 92 -21.65 5.13 13.23
C LYS A 92 -22.33 5.45 14.55
#